data_AF-A0A3E2XNH6-F1
#
_entry.id   AF-A0A3E2XNH6-F1
#
_cell.length_a   1.000
_cell.length_b   1.000
_cell.length_c   1.000
_cell.angle_alpha   90.00
_cell.angle_beta   90.00
_cell.angle_gamma   90.00
#
_symmetry.space_group_name_H-M   'P 1'
#
loop_
_entity.id
_entity.type
_entity.pdbx_description
1 polymer ?
#
loop_
_entity_poly.entity_id
_entity_poly.type
_entity_poly.pdbx_seq_one_letter_code
_entity_poly.pdbx_strand_id
1 'polypeptide(L)'
;MKNKEMAELFKTIADSFTRLSEIYSSAEETEQPKPTGKKEKPAKAAEPSPVEENAAEGNTEPVTYTKEEVRAKLAQMSKAEAGKYKADVKGIVAKYSSDDTLSGIPADKYADVVAALEVVGNA
;
A
#
# COMPACT_ATOMS: atom_id res chain seq x y z
N MET A 1 -25.84 -14.64 -21.62
CA MET A 1 -25.58 -14.66 -20.16
C MET A 1 -24.53 -13.64 -19.74
N LYS A 2 -23.39 -13.52 -20.44
CA LYS A 2 -22.28 -12.59 -20.14
C LYS A 2 -22.68 -11.13 -19.81
N ASN A 3 -23.63 -10.55 -20.54
CA ASN A 3 -24.04 -9.15 -20.31
C ASN A 3 -24.79 -8.93 -18.98
N LYS A 4 -25.46 -9.96 -18.46
CA LYS A 4 -26.20 -9.87 -17.19
C LYS A 4 -25.24 -9.87 -16.00
N GLU A 5 -24.23 -10.73 -16.05
CA GLU A 5 -23.17 -10.81 -15.03
C GLU A 5 -22.35 -9.50 -14.97
N MET A 6 -22.06 -8.90 -16.14
CA MET A 6 -21.39 -7.59 -16.17
C MET A 6 -22.25 -6.48 -15.56
N ALA A 7 -23.56 -6.49 -15.82
CA ALA A 7 -24.47 -5.51 -15.22
C ALA A 7 -24.61 -5.68 -13.70
N GLU A 8 -24.58 -6.92 -13.20
CA GLU A 8 -24.56 -7.22 -11.77
C GLU A 8 -23.25 -6.73 -11.13
N LEU A 9 -22.10 -6.95 -11.78
CA LEU A 9 -20.81 -6.43 -11.32
C LEU A 9 -20.80 -4.90 -11.23
N PHE A 10 -21.30 -4.19 -12.24
CA PHE A 10 -21.38 -2.73 -12.20
C PHE A 10 -22.29 -2.21 -11.08
N LYS A 11 -23.40 -2.89 -10.81
CA LYS A 11 -24.28 -2.55 -9.69
C LYS A 11 -23.59 -2.74 -8.35
N THR A 12 -22.93 -3.88 -8.14
CA THR A 12 -22.16 -4.14 -6.91
C THR A 12 -21.06 -3.11 -6.69
N ILE A 13 -20.37 -2.70 -7.76
CA ILE A 13 -19.36 -1.63 -7.68
C ILE A 13 -20.00 -0.29 -7.29
N ALA A 14 -21.10 0.11 -7.93
CA ALA A 14 -21.80 1.36 -7.61
C ALA A 14 -22.31 1.39 -6.16
N ASP A 15 -22.85 0.29 -5.67
CA ASP A 15 -23.31 0.16 -4.28
C ASP A 15 -22.15 0.31 -3.28
N SER A 16 -20.99 -0.28 -3.60
CA SER A 16 -19.80 -0.16 -2.75
C SER A 16 -19.28 1.28 -2.64
N PHE A 17 -19.29 2.03 -3.75
CA PHE A 17 -18.90 3.45 -3.77
C PHE A 17 -19.87 4.31 -2.96
N THR A 18 -21.18 4.03 -3.08
CA THR A 18 -22.21 4.75 -2.33
C THR A 18 -22.02 4.51 -0.83
N ARG A 19 -21.82 3.26 -0.42
CA ARG A 19 -21.54 2.91 0.98
C ARG A 19 -20.26 3.55 1.50
N LEU A 20 -19.21 3.64 0.69
CA LEU A 20 -17.99 4.36 1.05
C LEU A 20 -18.26 5.86 1.26
N SER A 21 -19.03 6.47 0.34
CA SER A 21 -19.40 7.88 0.45
C SER A 21 -20.24 8.16 1.70
N GLU A 22 -21.15 7.26 2.06
CA GLU A 22 -21.94 7.36 3.30
C GLU A 22 -21.06 7.27 4.54
N ILE A 23 -20.06 6.37 4.56
CA ILE A 23 -19.12 6.25 5.69
C ILE A 23 -18.33 7.54 5.87
N TYR A 24 -17.82 8.14 4.79
CA TYR A 24 -17.05 9.38 4.88
C TYR A 24 -17.93 10.61 5.15
N SER A 25 -19.12 10.70 4.56
CA SER A 25 -20.09 11.76 4.88
C SER A 25 -20.65 11.63 6.31
N SER A 26 -20.77 10.41 6.83
CA SER A 26 -21.18 10.18 8.23
C SER A 26 -20.02 10.38 9.21
N ALA A 27 -18.78 10.15 8.79
CA ALA A 27 -17.59 10.43 9.60
C ALA A 27 -17.32 11.94 9.73
N GLU A 28 -17.87 12.78 8.84
CA GLU A 28 -17.80 14.23 8.96
C GLU A 28 -18.68 14.78 10.11
N GLU A 29 -19.56 13.97 10.73
CA GLU A 29 -20.42 14.42 11.84
C GLU A 29 -19.81 14.19 13.25
N THR A 30 -18.59 13.66 13.39
CA THR A 30 -18.03 13.41 14.75
C THR A 30 -16.70 14.05 15.12
N GLU A 31 -16.04 14.83 14.27
CA GLU A 31 -14.91 15.65 14.75
C GLU A 31 -14.54 16.80 13.80
N GLN A 32 -15.18 17.95 13.97
CA GLN A 32 -14.57 19.22 13.60
C GLN A 32 -14.89 20.28 14.66
N PRO A 33 -13.89 20.84 15.37
CA PRO A 33 -14.09 22.11 16.05
C PRO A 33 -14.29 23.19 14.98
N LYS A 34 -15.40 23.93 15.09
CA LYS A 34 -15.70 25.19 14.38
C LYS A 34 -14.44 25.97 13.99
N PRO A 35 -14.41 26.55 12.78
CA PRO A 35 -14.83 27.94 12.72
C PRO A 35 -15.83 28.25 11.61
N THR A 36 -16.71 29.16 11.98
CA THR A 36 -17.63 29.96 11.19
C THR A 36 -17.00 30.62 9.97
N GLY A 37 -17.73 30.71 8.85
CA GLY A 37 -17.64 31.89 7.96
C GLY A 37 -17.68 31.68 6.45
N LYS A 38 -18.88 31.77 5.87
CA LYS A 38 -19.28 32.37 4.58
C LYS A 38 -18.21 32.72 3.51
N LYS A 39 -18.59 32.40 2.25
CA LYS A 39 -18.57 33.21 1.00
C LYS A 39 -17.46 33.00 -0.05
N GLU A 40 -17.95 32.74 -1.27
CA GLU A 40 -17.48 33.18 -2.61
C GLU A 40 -16.24 32.55 -3.30
N LYS A 41 -16.48 32.15 -4.55
CA LYS A 41 -15.61 31.73 -5.68
C LYS A 41 -15.03 33.00 -6.39
N PRO A 42 -14.06 33.00 -7.36
CA PRO A 42 -12.98 32.07 -7.80
C PRO A 42 -11.56 32.73 -7.96
N ALA A 43 -10.58 31.91 -8.38
CA ALA A 43 -9.50 32.20 -9.36
C ALA A 43 -8.06 32.53 -8.89
N LYS A 44 -7.16 31.59 -9.24
CA LYS A 44 -5.90 31.73 -10.01
C LYS A 44 -4.57 31.99 -9.28
N ALA A 45 -3.79 30.89 -9.28
CA ALA A 45 -2.36 30.75 -9.57
C ALA A 45 -1.30 31.27 -8.59
N ALA A 46 -0.57 30.31 -7.99
CA ALA A 46 0.89 30.26 -8.03
C ALA A 46 1.34 28.80 -7.80
N GLU A 47 2.01 28.22 -8.79
CA GLU A 47 2.94 27.10 -8.59
C GLU A 47 4.13 27.61 -7.76
N PRO A 48 4.74 26.77 -6.89
CA PRO A 48 5.66 25.74 -7.37
C PRO A 48 5.49 24.36 -6.71
N SER A 49 5.78 23.32 -7.48
CA SER A 49 6.09 21.96 -7.03
C SER A 49 7.21 21.97 -5.96
N PRO A 50 7.21 21.12 -4.91
CA PRO A 50 7.61 19.71 -5.07
C PRO A 50 6.88 18.69 -4.16
N VAL A 51 6.79 17.44 -4.65
CA VAL A 51 7.08 16.16 -3.94
C VAL A 51 6.56 15.98 -2.50
N GLU A 52 5.69 14.98 -2.29
CA GLU A 52 5.86 13.80 -1.39
C GLU A 52 4.49 13.23 -0.98
N GLU A 53 3.96 12.29 -1.76
CA GLU A 53 3.08 11.25 -1.21
C GLU A 53 3.71 9.89 -1.50
N ASN A 54 5.02 9.81 -1.19
CA ASN A 54 5.57 8.57 -0.70
C ASN A 54 5.39 8.68 0.80
N ALA A 55 4.44 7.91 1.36
CA ALA A 55 4.52 7.52 2.75
C ALA A 55 5.73 6.59 2.91
N ALA A 56 6.92 7.14 2.72
CA ALA A 56 8.17 6.63 3.23
C ALA A 56 8.48 7.56 4.40
N GLU A 57 7.74 7.38 5.50
CA GLU A 57 8.24 7.80 6.79
C GLU A 57 9.61 7.15 6.96
N GLY A 58 10.64 7.97 6.70
CA GLY A 58 12.00 7.71 7.12
C GLY A 58 12.00 7.68 8.64
N ASN A 59 11.62 6.54 9.22
CA ASN A 59 11.97 6.28 10.59
C ASN A 59 13.45 5.84 10.61
N THR A 60 14.30 6.81 10.95
CA THR A 60 15.72 6.66 11.27
C THR A 60 15.89 6.21 12.72
N GLU A 61 15.10 5.23 13.13
CA GLU A 61 15.36 4.34 14.26
C GLU A 61 15.90 3.03 13.67
N PRO A 62 16.72 2.23 14.37
CA PRO A 62 17.33 1.02 13.80
C PRO A 62 16.23 0.24 13.09
N VAL A 63 16.30 0.12 11.76
CA VAL A 63 15.18 -0.27 10.90
C VAL A 63 14.71 -1.68 11.27
N THR A 64 13.84 -1.75 12.27
CA THR A 64 13.15 -2.95 12.68
C THR A 64 12.00 -3.09 11.71
N TYR A 65 12.29 -3.72 10.56
CA TYR A 65 11.25 -4.07 9.62
C TYR A 65 10.17 -4.88 10.34
N THR A 66 8.94 -4.43 10.23
CA THR A 66 7.79 -5.20 10.71
C THR A 66 7.50 -6.34 9.74
N LYS A 67 6.89 -7.41 10.23
CA LYS A 67 6.51 -8.56 9.39
C LYS A 67 5.60 -8.15 8.22
N GLU A 68 4.78 -7.12 8.38
CA GLU A 68 3.94 -6.59 7.31
C GLU A 68 4.73 -5.85 6.23
N GLU A 69 5.69 -5.00 6.60
CA GLU A 69 6.51 -4.27 5.62
C GLU A 69 7.33 -5.23 4.75
N VAL A 70 7.93 -6.26 5.35
CA VAL A 70 8.66 -7.28 4.59
C VAL A 70 7.71 -8.02 3.65
N ARG A 71 6.48 -8.31 4.09
CA ARG A 71 5.44 -8.93 3.24
C ARG A 71 5.04 -8.05 2.08
N ALA A 72 4.87 -6.75 2.30
CA ALA A 72 4.58 -5.79 1.25
C ALA A 72 5.71 -5.72 0.23
N LYS A 73 6.97 -5.57 0.69
CA LYS A 73 8.16 -5.54 -0.18
C LYS A 73 8.33 -6.84 -1.00
N LEU A 74 8.19 -8.00 -0.36
CA LEU A 74 8.22 -9.31 -1.03
C LEU A 74 7.11 -9.43 -2.10
N ALA A 75 5.88 -9.02 -1.77
CA ALA A 75 4.76 -9.09 -2.68
C ALA A 75 4.91 -8.13 -3.87
N GLN A 76 5.42 -6.91 -3.62
CA GLN A 76 5.72 -5.93 -4.65
C GLN A 76 6.80 -6.46 -5.59
N MET A 77 7.90 -6.99 -5.05
CA MET A 77 8.99 -7.56 -5.85
C MET A 77 8.55 -8.78 -6.66
N SER A 78 7.74 -9.67 -6.05
CA SER A 78 7.19 -10.85 -6.75
C SER A 78 6.23 -10.50 -7.89
N LYS A 79 5.69 -9.27 -7.92
CA LYS A 79 4.83 -8.75 -9.00
C LYS A 79 5.58 -7.81 -9.93
N ALA A 80 6.70 -7.24 -9.48
CA ALA A 80 7.57 -6.41 -10.28
C ALA A 80 8.13 -7.21 -11.47
N GLU A 81 8.47 -6.49 -12.55
CA GLU A 81 9.01 -7.09 -13.77
C GLU A 81 8.16 -8.28 -14.28
N ALA A 82 6.84 -8.11 -14.30
CA ALA A 82 5.88 -9.14 -14.70
C ALA A 82 6.01 -10.49 -13.96
N GLY A 83 6.54 -10.46 -12.73
CA GLY A 83 6.77 -11.65 -11.91
C GLY A 83 8.08 -12.39 -12.18
N LYS A 84 9.03 -11.78 -12.91
CA LYS A 84 10.39 -12.30 -13.14
C LYS A 84 11.04 -12.75 -11.83
N TYR A 85 10.91 -11.96 -10.77
CA TYR A 85 11.58 -12.19 -9.49
C TYR A 85 10.85 -13.15 -8.54
N LYS A 86 9.70 -13.72 -8.93
CA LYS A 86 8.92 -14.60 -8.04
C LYS A 86 9.73 -15.81 -7.52
N ALA A 87 10.59 -16.38 -8.36
CA ALA A 87 11.44 -17.51 -7.98
C ALA A 87 12.52 -17.08 -6.98
N ASP A 88 13.17 -15.95 -7.23
CA ASP A 88 14.22 -15.39 -6.37
C ASP A 88 13.67 -14.95 -5.01
N VAL A 89 12.53 -14.26 -5.01
CA VAL A 89 11.77 -13.89 -3.80
C VAL A 89 11.47 -15.12 -2.95
N LYS A 90 11.00 -16.21 -3.55
CA LYS A 90 10.76 -17.49 -2.84
C LYS A 90 12.06 -18.09 -2.31
N GLY A 91 13.14 -18.07 -3.09
CA GLY A 91 14.45 -18.57 -2.69
C GLY A 91 15.07 -17.78 -1.52
N ILE A 92 14.84 -16.46 -1.47
CA ILE A 92 15.24 -15.60 -0.36
C ILE A 92 14.47 -16.00 0.89
N VAL A 93 13.13 -16.06 0.83
CA VAL A 93 12.30 -16.46 1.99
C VAL A 93 12.75 -17.84 2.50
N ALA A 94 12.90 -18.83 1.62
CA ALA A 94 13.34 -20.18 2.00
C ALA A 94 14.73 -20.23 2.66
N LYS A 95 15.65 -19.31 2.33
CA LYS A 95 16.98 -19.24 2.96
C LYS A 95 16.94 -18.77 4.41
N TYR A 96 16.00 -17.89 4.75
CA TYR A 96 15.90 -17.26 6.08
C TYR A 96 14.74 -17.82 6.92
N SER A 97 13.84 -18.59 6.31
CA SER A 97 12.70 -19.25 6.96
C SER A 97 13.02 -20.66 7.40
N SER A 98 12.45 -21.07 8.54
CA SER A 98 12.35 -22.49 8.90
C SER A 98 11.23 -23.24 8.16
N ASP A 99 10.13 -22.53 7.82
CA ASP A 99 8.89 -23.10 7.27
C ASP A 99 8.58 -22.63 5.84
N ASP A 100 9.58 -22.22 5.06
CA ASP A 100 9.44 -21.64 3.70
C ASP A 100 8.47 -20.44 3.59
N THR A 101 8.12 -19.83 4.72
CA THR A 101 7.16 -18.75 4.83
C THR A 101 7.72 -17.62 5.66
N LEU A 102 7.24 -16.39 5.40
CA LEU A 102 7.57 -15.20 6.19
C LEU A 102 7.34 -15.37 7.69
N SER A 103 6.44 -16.26 8.11
CA SER A 103 6.22 -16.62 9.51
C SER A 103 7.39 -17.34 10.17
N GLY A 104 8.15 -18.11 9.39
CA GLY A 104 9.31 -18.84 9.88
C GLY A 104 10.60 -18.01 9.91
N ILE A 105 10.55 -16.72 9.53
CA ILE A 105 11.71 -15.82 9.56
C ILE A 105 11.68 -15.04 10.89
N PRO A 106 12.75 -15.08 11.69
CA PRO A 106 12.85 -14.27 12.91
C PRO A 106 13.01 -12.79 12.55
N ALA A 107 12.51 -11.89 13.41
CA ALA A 107 12.53 -10.46 13.14
C ALA A 107 13.95 -9.89 12.93
N ASP A 108 14.93 -10.48 13.62
CA ASP A 108 16.36 -10.13 13.49
C ASP A 108 16.89 -10.34 12.06
N LYS A 109 16.21 -11.16 11.24
CA LYS A 109 16.58 -11.50 9.87
C LYS A 109 15.78 -10.77 8.80
N TYR A 110 14.79 -9.96 9.18
CA TYR A 110 14.02 -9.21 8.21
C TYR A 110 14.84 -8.18 7.43
N ALA A 111 15.83 -7.55 8.07
CA ALA A 111 16.77 -6.67 7.38
C ALA A 111 17.57 -7.40 6.29
N ASP A 112 18.07 -8.60 6.59
CA ASP A 112 18.80 -9.45 5.62
C ASP A 112 17.91 -9.84 4.42
N VAL A 113 16.63 -10.16 4.68
CA VAL A 113 15.64 -10.50 3.64
C VAL A 113 15.37 -9.31 2.73
N VAL A 114 15.17 -8.12 3.30
CA VAL A 114 14.91 -6.90 2.52
C VAL A 114 16.12 -6.49 1.70
N ALA A 115 17.34 -6.55 2.28
CA ALA A 115 18.57 -6.29 1.54
C ALA A 115 18.76 -7.25 0.36
N ALA A 116 18.51 -8.55 0.58
CA ALA A 116 18.59 -9.55 -0.49
C ALA A 116 17.56 -9.30 -1.61
N LEU A 117 16.36 -8.82 -1.25
CA LEU A 117 15.34 -8.46 -2.23
C LEU A 117 15.75 -7.26 -3.08
N GLU A 118 16.33 -6.24 -2.48
CA GLU A 118 16.80 -5.05 -3.18
C GLU A 118 17.92 -5.39 -4.17
N VAL A 119 18.82 -6.32 -3.83
CA VAL A 119 19.84 -6.83 -4.76
C VAL A 119 19.20 -7.53 -5.98
N VAL A 120 18.13 -8.31 -5.77
CA VAL A 120 17.42 -9.00 -6.86
C VAL A 120 16.64 -8.04 -7.75
N GLY A 121 15.95 -7.07 -7.16
CA GLY A 121 15.15 -6.09 -7.90
C GLY A 121 15.98 -5.13 -8.75
N ASN A 122 17.26 -4.97 -8.42
CA ASN A 122 18.18 -4.05 -9.09
C ASN A 122 19.16 -4.75 -10.07
N ALA A 123 18.94 -6.04 -10.35
CA ALA A 123 19.75 -6.90 -11.21
C ALA A 123 19.10 -7.23 -12.58
#